data_AF-A0A8I0U804-F1
#
_entry.id   AF-A0A8I0U804-F1
#
_cell.length_a   1.000
_cell.length_b   1.000
_cell.length_c   1.000
_cell.angle_alpha   90.00
_cell.angle_beta   90.00
_cell.angle_gamma   90.00
#
_symmetry.space_group_name_H-M   'P 1'
#
loop_
_entity.id
_entity.type
_entity.pdbx_description
1 polymer ?
#
loop_
_entity_poly.entity_id
_entity_poly.type
_entity_poly.pdbx_seq_one_letter_code
_entity_poly.pdbx_strand_id
1 'polypeptide(L)'
;MADIKIPFKFCRIERAADFLNCRIEDLLTLGLENKININIMLDSENSRLLMNCSLDNAEEWRTTLLNSYYLCAGANAISDYSSFKFDIISLDSDDNPVFNPYFIDDNGFVISCIGRAFGLWRLIRCLDDLINYRVAYIDSTNVVPCSPPENSPVVQLLTGIDDHADDEDETSDYEEDDYCEEDDYSNRITDKDVWITGHDVRRLLDCDGDYFKMASLNEIKNIQPGLKEIHPVINRHAKNREEILIAAIRFKEEQPNVFFRKLY
;
A
#
# COMPACT_ATOMS: atom_id res chain seq x y z
N MET A 1 -7.69 -30.11 16.54
CA MET A 1 -7.12 -28.86 17.10
C MET A 1 -8.18 -28.17 17.92
N ALA A 2 -7.82 -27.52 19.03
CA ALA A 2 -8.77 -26.68 19.76
C ALA A 2 -9.22 -25.55 18.83
N ASP A 3 -10.51 -25.22 18.84
CA ASP A 3 -11.07 -24.11 18.05
C ASP A 3 -10.54 -22.78 18.63
N ILE A 4 -9.41 -22.31 18.10
CA ILE A 4 -8.75 -21.09 18.55
C ILE A 4 -9.63 -19.92 18.16
N LYS A 5 -10.26 -19.29 19.16
CA LYS A 5 -11.10 -18.11 18.95
C LYS A 5 -10.24 -16.89 18.69
N ILE A 6 -10.46 -16.25 17.55
CA ILE A 6 -9.81 -14.98 17.19
C ILE A 6 -10.71 -13.84 17.69
N PRO A 7 -10.27 -13.03 18.67
CA PRO A 7 -11.12 -12.05 19.35
C PRO A 7 -11.22 -10.70 18.62
N PHE A 8 -10.81 -10.62 17.35
CA PHE A 8 -10.76 -9.38 16.58
C PHE A 8 -11.11 -9.62 15.11
N LYS A 9 -11.74 -8.62 14.47
CA LYS A 9 -11.95 -8.61 13.01
C LYS A 9 -10.66 -8.28 12.26
N PHE A 10 -9.84 -7.41 12.85
CA PHE A 10 -8.48 -7.04 12.44
C PHE A 10 -7.75 -6.45 13.65
N CYS A 11 -6.42 -6.43 13.62
CA CYS A 11 -5.61 -5.83 14.68
C CYS A 11 -4.26 -5.32 14.13
N ARG A 12 -3.55 -4.52 14.95
CA ARG A 12 -2.16 -4.14 14.70
C ARG A 12 -1.30 -5.40 14.59
N ILE A 13 -0.30 -5.36 13.72
CA ILE A 13 0.56 -6.53 13.45
C ILE A 13 1.24 -7.08 14.71
N GLU A 14 1.64 -6.19 15.64
CA GLU A 14 2.26 -6.56 16.92
C GLU A 14 1.33 -7.48 17.73
N ARG A 15 0.05 -7.12 17.86
CA ARG A 15 -0.94 -7.93 18.57
C ARG A 15 -1.16 -9.30 17.89
N ALA A 16 -1.06 -9.36 16.57
CA ALA A 16 -1.17 -10.64 15.85
C ALA A 16 0.08 -11.50 16.04
N ALA A 17 1.27 -10.91 16.03
CA ALA A 17 2.53 -11.59 16.29
C ALA A 17 2.54 -12.20 17.70
N ASP A 18 2.11 -11.44 18.72
CA ASP A 18 1.94 -11.92 20.09
C ASP A 18 0.94 -13.08 20.17
N PHE A 19 -0.19 -12.96 19.47
CA PHE A 19 -1.24 -13.97 19.45
C PHE A 19 -0.79 -15.28 18.78
N LEU A 20 0.01 -15.17 17.72
CA LEU A 20 0.57 -16.30 16.97
C LEU A 20 1.89 -16.83 17.55
N ASN A 21 2.44 -16.14 18.56
CA ASN A 21 3.75 -16.42 19.14
C ASN A 21 4.86 -16.49 18.06
N CYS A 22 4.86 -15.53 17.13
CA CYS A 22 5.86 -15.37 16.09
C CYS A 22 6.46 -13.96 16.09
N ARG A 23 7.44 -13.69 15.23
CA ARG A 23 7.98 -12.34 15.09
C ARG A 23 7.17 -11.54 14.07
N ILE A 24 7.16 -10.21 14.24
CA ILE A 24 6.56 -9.29 13.26
C ILE A 24 7.19 -9.48 11.88
N GLU A 25 8.50 -9.71 11.80
CA GLU A 25 9.19 -9.91 10.52
C GLU A 25 8.70 -11.16 9.77
N ASP A 26 8.30 -12.21 10.49
CA ASP A 26 7.76 -13.42 9.88
C ASP A 26 6.42 -13.08 9.18
N LEU A 27 5.57 -12.29 9.83
CA LEU A 27 4.31 -11.82 9.24
C LEU A 27 4.54 -10.88 8.06
N LEU A 28 5.48 -9.94 8.16
CA LEU A 28 5.82 -9.04 7.04
C LEU A 28 6.36 -9.83 5.84
N THR A 29 7.18 -10.86 6.08
CA THR A 29 7.69 -11.75 5.02
C THR A 29 6.56 -12.51 4.34
N LEU A 30 5.58 -13.02 5.10
CA LEU A 30 4.39 -13.65 4.52
C LEU A 30 3.53 -12.66 3.73
N GLY A 31 3.49 -11.38 4.13
CA GLY A 31 2.90 -10.31 3.35
C GLY A 31 3.62 -10.08 2.02
N LEU A 32 4.96 -10.02 2.06
CA LEU A 32 5.81 -9.87 0.88
C LEU A 32 5.67 -11.05 -0.09
N GLU A 33 5.52 -12.27 0.43
CA GLU A 33 5.25 -13.49 -0.34
C GLU A 33 3.80 -13.58 -0.86
N ASN A 34 2.99 -12.53 -0.71
CA ASN A 34 1.58 -12.48 -1.11
C ASN A 34 0.74 -13.59 -0.45
N LYS A 35 1.11 -14.08 0.73
CA LYS A 35 0.35 -15.13 1.44
C LYS A 35 -0.77 -14.55 2.31
N ILE A 36 -0.53 -13.39 2.91
CA ILE A 36 -1.49 -12.67 3.77
C ILE A 36 -1.58 -11.19 3.39
N ASN A 37 -2.67 -10.54 3.76
CA ASN A 37 -2.78 -9.09 3.60
C ASN A 37 -2.07 -8.38 4.75
N ILE A 38 -1.05 -7.59 4.44
CA ILE A 38 -0.52 -6.55 5.33
C ILE A 38 -1.09 -5.22 4.87
N ASN A 39 -1.67 -4.47 5.79
CA ASN A 39 -2.54 -3.35 5.46
C ASN A 39 -2.15 -2.11 6.25
N ILE A 40 -2.48 -0.95 5.71
CA ILE A 40 -2.56 0.31 6.46
C ILE A 40 -4.03 0.62 6.77
N MET A 41 -4.25 1.39 7.82
CA MET A 41 -5.56 1.95 8.15
C MET A 41 -5.62 3.37 7.61
N LEU A 42 -6.50 3.61 6.64
CA LEU A 42 -6.78 4.96 6.14
C LEU A 42 -8.00 5.53 6.86
N ASP A 43 -7.95 6.83 7.15
CA ASP A 43 -9.04 7.57 7.81
C ASP A 43 -9.26 8.89 7.07
N SER A 44 -10.16 8.85 6.08
CA SER A 44 -10.48 9.99 5.21
C SER A 44 -9.33 10.45 4.30
N GLU A 45 -8.55 9.51 3.75
CA GLU A 45 -7.42 9.83 2.88
C GLU A 45 -7.88 10.26 1.47
N ASN A 46 -7.49 11.46 1.03
CA ASN A 46 -7.81 11.96 -0.31
C ASN A 46 -7.21 11.06 -1.39
N SER A 47 -8.07 10.59 -2.30
CA SER A 47 -7.67 9.57 -3.26
C SER A 47 -8.63 9.42 -4.45
N ARG A 48 -8.18 8.68 -5.46
CA ARG A 48 -8.99 8.18 -6.59
C ARG A 48 -8.87 6.67 -6.69
N LEU A 49 -9.91 6.01 -7.17
CA LEU A 49 -9.90 4.58 -7.48
C LEU A 49 -9.44 4.39 -8.93
N LEU A 50 -8.44 3.55 -9.13
CA LEU A 50 -8.11 2.99 -10.43
C LEU A 50 -8.90 1.69 -10.61
N MET A 51 -9.51 1.51 -11.78
CA MET A 51 -10.41 0.41 -12.10
C MET A 51 -10.07 -0.21 -13.45
N ASN A 52 -10.18 -1.53 -13.55
CA ASN A 52 -9.94 -2.29 -14.78
C ASN A 52 -11.27 -2.82 -15.35
N CYS A 53 -12.08 -1.91 -15.87
CA CYS A 53 -13.35 -2.19 -16.55
C CYS A 53 -13.69 -1.05 -17.52
N SER A 54 -14.79 -1.16 -18.28
CA SER A 54 -15.33 -0.03 -19.03
C SER A 54 -16.00 0.99 -18.11
N LEU A 55 -16.19 2.22 -18.60
CA LEU A 55 -16.88 3.29 -17.87
C LEU A 55 -18.31 2.88 -17.48
N ASP A 56 -19.06 2.26 -18.41
CA ASP A 56 -20.42 1.76 -18.13
C ASP A 56 -20.45 0.75 -16.98
N ASN A 57 -19.47 -0.16 -16.96
CA ASN A 57 -19.37 -1.17 -15.90
C ASN A 57 -18.96 -0.55 -14.55
N ALA A 58 -18.16 0.52 -14.56
CA ALA A 58 -17.77 1.24 -13.35
C ALA A 58 -18.99 1.94 -12.72
N GLU A 59 -19.81 2.60 -13.54
CA GLU A 59 -21.04 3.23 -13.08
C GLU A 59 -22.05 2.22 -12.55
N GLU A 60 -22.26 1.11 -13.27
CA GLU A 60 -23.13 0.02 -12.80
C GLU A 60 -22.63 -0.52 -11.47
N TRP A 61 -21.34 -0.87 -11.37
CA TRP A 61 -20.74 -1.37 -10.14
C TRP A 61 -20.95 -0.41 -8.97
N ARG A 62 -20.75 0.90 -9.17
CA ARG A 62 -20.94 1.90 -8.11
C ARG A 62 -22.34 1.86 -7.51
N THR A 63 -23.38 1.65 -8.32
CA THR A 63 -24.76 1.54 -7.84
C THR A 63 -25.02 0.28 -7.00
N THR A 64 -24.17 -0.74 -7.14
CA THR A 64 -24.28 -1.98 -6.34
C THR A 64 -23.65 -1.87 -4.96
N LEU A 65 -22.87 -0.81 -4.69
CA LEU A 65 -22.13 -0.69 -3.46
C LEU A 65 -23.05 -0.43 -2.26
N LEU A 66 -22.85 -1.24 -1.22
CA LEU A 66 -23.52 -1.04 0.06
C LEU A 66 -22.83 0.06 0.86
N ASN A 67 -23.54 0.63 1.82
CA ASN A 67 -22.93 1.55 2.77
C ASN A 67 -21.93 0.81 3.66
N SER A 68 -20.80 1.45 3.95
CA SER A 68 -19.78 0.92 4.86
C SER A 68 -20.12 1.17 6.33
N TYR A 69 -19.26 0.71 7.24
CA TYR A 69 -19.33 1.08 8.66
C TYR A 69 -19.05 2.57 8.92
N TYR A 70 -18.49 3.29 7.94
CA TYR A 70 -18.27 4.73 7.97
C TYR A 70 -19.51 5.48 7.44
N LEU A 71 -20.70 5.11 7.94
CA LEU A 71 -21.99 5.64 7.50
C LEU A 71 -22.07 7.16 7.58
N CYS A 72 -21.58 7.75 8.67
CA CYS A 72 -21.60 9.19 8.89
C CYS A 72 -20.70 9.95 7.90
N ALA A 73 -19.71 9.28 7.32
CA ALA A 73 -18.89 9.85 6.25
C ALA A 73 -19.54 9.68 4.86
N GLY A 74 -20.60 8.89 4.73
CA GLY A 74 -21.22 8.56 3.45
C GLY A 74 -20.37 7.62 2.59
N ALA A 75 -19.43 6.86 3.19
CA ALA A 75 -18.56 5.97 2.44
C ALA A 75 -19.25 4.64 2.11
N ASN A 76 -18.97 4.13 0.91
CA ASN A 76 -19.41 2.83 0.43
C ASN A 76 -18.37 1.73 0.68
N ALA A 77 -18.84 0.50 0.88
CA ALA A 77 -17.98 -0.66 1.09
C ALA A 77 -17.45 -1.20 -0.24
N ILE A 78 -16.14 -1.07 -0.47
CA ILE A 78 -15.44 -1.68 -1.62
C ILE A 78 -15.15 -3.15 -1.35
N SER A 79 -14.84 -3.47 -0.09
CA SER A 79 -14.72 -4.81 0.44
C SER A 79 -15.23 -4.86 1.89
N ASP A 80 -15.09 -6.02 2.55
CA ASP A 80 -15.39 -6.17 3.98
C ASP A 80 -14.54 -5.26 4.89
N TYR A 81 -13.43 -4.73 4.37
CA TYR A 81 -12.43 -4.00 5.13
C TYR A 81 -12.05 -2.64 4.53
N SER A 82 -12.20 -2.45 3.21
CA SER A 82 -11.90 -1.19 2.51
C SER A 82 -13.18 -0.44 2.17
N SER A 83 -13.17 0.87 2.34
CA SER A 83 -14.31 1.73 2.06
C SER A 83 -13.89 3.00 1.35
N PHE A 84 -14.75 3.53 0.51
CA PHE A 84 -14.47 4.72 -0.28
C PHE A 84 -15.70 5.61 -0.35
N LYS A 85 -15.52 6.91 -0.16
CA LYS A 85 -16.54 7.93 -0.33
C LYS A 85 -16.22 8.70 -1.61
N PHE A 86 -17.16 8.76 -2.54
CA PHE A 86 -17.05 9.65 -3.69
C PHE A 86 -17.44 11.07 -3.23
N ASP A 87 -16.53 12.02 -3.38
CA ASP A 87 -16.79 13.40 -2.94
C ASP A 87 -17.62 14.18 -3.96
N ILE A 88 -18.40 15.14 -3.46
CA ILE A 88 -19.21 16.04 -4.27
C ILE A 88 -18.25 17.05 -4.91
N ILE A 89 -18.25 17.13 -6.23
CA ILE A 89 -17.36 18.04 -6.98
C ILE A 89 -17.96 19.46 -7.02
N SER A 90 -19.27 19.57 -7.19
CA SER A 90 -19.97 20.86 -7.17
C SER A 90 -21.44 20.72 -6.76
N LEU A 91 -22.14 21.83 -6.62
CA LEU A 91 -23.60 21.87 -6.46
C LEU A 91 -24.20 22.54 -7.70
N ASP A 92 -25.36 22.05 -8.16
CA ASP A 92 -26.12 22.76 -9.20
C ASP A 92 -26.88 23.97 -8.62
N SER A 93 -27.62 24.67 -9.48
CA SER A 93 -28.39 25.85 -9.09
C SER A 93 -29.51 25.58 -8.07
N ASP A 94 -29.88 24.31 -7.88
CA ASP A 94 -30.92 23.86 -6.95
C ASP A 94 -30.32 23.20 -5.69
N ASP A 95 -29.03 23.45 -5.42
CA ASP A 95 -28.24 22.85 -4.33
C ASP A 95 -28.15 21.31 -4.39
N ASN A 96 -28.42 20.69 -5.54
CA ASN A 96 -28.21 19.25 -5.69
C ASN A 96 -26.73 18.95 -5.90
N PRO A 97 -26.20 17.87 -5.31
CA PRO A 97 -24.83 17.47 -5.51
C PRO A 97 -24.58 17.02 -6.95
N VAL A 98 -23.61 17.68 -7.58
CA VAL A 98 -23.09 17.36 -8.90
C VAL A 98 -21.78 16.59 -8.74
N PHE A 99 -21.79 15.37 -9.23
CA PHE A 99 -20.64 14.48 -9.30
C PHE A 99 -20.31 14.33 -10.79
N ASN A 100 -19.33 15.07 -11.30
CA ASN A 100 -19.16 15.19 -12.74
C ASN A 100 -17.74 14.89 -13.23
N PRO A 101 -17.59 13.81 -14.00
CA PRO A 101 -18.25 12.51 -13.85
C PRO A 101 -17.70 11.74 -12.64
N TYR A 102 -18.41 10.71 -12.15
CA TYR A 102 -17.85 9.82 -11.11
C TYR A 102 -16.64 9.04 -11.63
N PHE A 103 -16.56 8.83 -12.94
CA PHE A 103 -15.52 8.07 -13.58
C PHE A 103 -15.11 8.68 -14.92
N ILE A 104 -13.83 8.63 -15.24
CA ILE A 104 -13.25 8.99 -16.53
C ILE A 104 -12.48 7.79 -17.10
N ASP A 105 -12.49 7.64 -18.42
CA ASP A 105 -11.56 6.73 -19.10
C ASP A 105 -10.20 7.41 -19.18
N ASP A 106 -9.17 6.71 -18.71
CA ASP A 106 -7.78 7.11 -18.83
C ASP A 106 -6.98 5.95 -19.42
N ASN A 107 -6.72 6.02 -20.72
CA ASN A 107 -5.82 5.14 -21.46
C ASN A 107 -6.09 3.63 -21.24
N GLY A 108 -7.37 3.24 -21.23
CA GLY A 108 -7.79 1.84 -21.10
C GLY A 108 -7.99 1.38 -19.65
N PHE A 109 -7.82 2.27 -18.68
CA PHE A 109 -8.32 2.12 -17.32
C PHE A 109 -9.44 3.13 -17.07
N VAL A 110 -10.18 2.92 -15.98
CA VAL A 110 -11.18 3.86 -15.49
C VAL A 110 -10.71 4.43 -14.17
N ILE A 111 -10.73 5.74 -14.02
CA ILE A 111 -10.34 6.45 -12.80
C ILE A 111 -11.58 7.13 -12.21
N SER A 112 -11.78 7.03 -10.89
CA SER A 112 -12.86 7.73 -10.23
C SER A 112 -12.61 9.24 -10.09
N CYS A 113 -13.68 9.99 -9.79
CA CYS A 113 -13.55 11.31 -9.20
C CYS A 113 -12.75 11.27 -7.89
N ILE A 114 -12.32 12.44 -7.44
CA ILE A 114 -11.71 12.58 -6.11
C ILE A 114 -12.71 12.09 -5.06
N GLY A 115 -12.18 11.39 -4.08
CA GLY A 115 -12.92 10.87 -2.96
C GLY A 115 -12.00 10.60 -1.77
N ARG A 116 -12.53 9.89 -0.78
CA ARG A 116 -11.86 9.62 0.49
C ARG A 116 -11.86 8.14 0.81
N ALA A 117 -10.68 7.59 1.06
CA ALA A 117 -10.49 6.22 1.45
C ALA A 117 -10.52 6.03 2.96
N PHE A 118 -11.15 4.93 3.38
CA PHE A 118 -11.32 4.56 4.79
C PHE A 118 -11.07 3.06 4.98
N GLY A 119 -10.69 2.67 6.18
CA GLY A 119 -10.54 1.26 6.57
C GLY A 119 -9.19 0.68 6.18
N LEU A 120 -9.12 -0.65 6.04
CA LEU A 120 -7.87 -1.34 5.72
C LEU A 120 -7.62 -1.33 4.22
N TRP A 121 -6.42 -0.92 3.84
CA TRP A 121 -5.92 -0.96 2.47
C TRP A 121 -4.63 -1.74 2.44
N ARG A 122 -4.55 -2.72 1.54
CA ARG A 122 -3.46 -3.67 1.47
C ARG A 122 -2.24 -2.99 0.84
N LEU A 123 -1.10 -3.07 1.51
CA LEU A 123 0.20 -2.71 0.94
C LEU A 123 0.62 -3.72 -0.12
N ILE A 124 1.01 -3.22 -1.28
CA ILE A 124 1.52 -4.04 -2.39
C ILE A 124 3.01 -3.85 -2.66
N ARG A 125 3.60 -2.81 -2.08
CA ARG A 125 5.02 -2.46 -2.16
C ARG A 125 5.53 -2.07 -0.78
N CYS A 126 6.83 -1.76 -0.68
CA CYS A 126 7.52 -1.24 0.51
C CYS A 126 7.55 -2.15 1.75
N LEU A 127 7.04 -3.39 1.65
CA LEU A 127 7.13 -4.39 2.73
C LEU A 127 8.58 -4.84 2.96
N ASP A 128 9.40 -4.90 1.93
CA ASP A 128 10.83 -5.17 2.01
C ASP A 128 11.58 -4.08 2.76
N ASP A 129 11.22 -2.81 2.56
CA ASP A 129 11.77 -1.69 3.33
C ASP A 129 11.40 -1.78 4.81
N LEU A 130 10.14 -2.13 5.13
CA LEU A 130 9.75 -2.39 6.51
C LEU A 130 10.55 -3.54 7.14
N ILE A 131 10.82 -4.61 6.39
CA ILE A 131 11.59 -5.76 6.87
C ILE A 131 13.06 -5.38 7.11
N ASN A 132 13.68 -4.68 6.16
CA ASN A 132 15.11 -4.40 6.17
C ASN A 132 15.48 -3.18 7.03
N TYR A 133 14.65 -2.13 7.00
CA TYR A 133 14.96 -0.81 7.57
C TYR A 133 14.01 -0.38 8.68
N ARG A 134 12.91 -1.12 8.95
CA ARG A 134 11.86 -0.79 9.94
C ARG A 134 11.06 0.47 9.63
N VAL A 135 11.34 1.09 8.49
CA VAL A 135 10.70 2.31 8.01
C VAL A 135 10.50 2.13 6.52
N ALA A 136 9.33 2.52 6.05
CA ALA A 136 9.00 2.56 4.64
C ALA A 136 8.27 3.86 4.32
N TYR A 137 8.23 4.22 3.05
CA TYR A 137 7.51 5.37 2.56
C TYR A 137 6.46 4.90 1.57
N ILE A 138 5.22 5.35 1.76
CA ILE A 138 4.08 4.98 0.94
C ILE A 138 3.93 6.06 -0.13
N ASP A 139 4.16 5.67 -1.39
CA ASP A 139 3.83 6.49 -2.55
C ASP A 139 2.32 6.41 -2.88
N SER A 140 1.90 7.27 -3.81
CA SER A 140 0.52 7.40 -4.28
C SER A 140 -0.11 6.09 -4.79
N THR A 141 0.67 5.07 -5.11
CA THR A 141 0.26 3.83 -5.78
C THR A 141 0.48 2.57 -4.94
N ASN A 142 0.87 2.70 -3.66
CA ASN A 142 1.31 1.55 -2.88
C ASN A 142 0.22 0.68 -2.27
N VAL A 143 -1.05 0.97 -2.55
CA VAL A 143 -2.18 0.30 -1.89
C VAL A 143 -3.30 -0.15 -2.83
N VAL A 144 -3.93 -1.26 -2.45
CA VAL A 144 -5.10 -1.85 -3.11
C VAL A 144 -6.16 -2.22 -2.08
N PRO A 145 -7.42 -2.47 -2.47
CA PRO A 145 -8.43 -2.92 -1.51
C PRO A 145 -7.98 -4.18 -0.76
N CYS A 146 -8.27 -4.24 0.54
CA CYS A 146 -8.03 -5.41 1.37
C CYS A 146 -9.12 -6.45 1.14
N SER A 147 -8.76 -7.65 0.68
CA SER A 147 -9.68 -8.76 0.40
C SER A 147 -10.90 -8.35 -0.47
N PRO A 148 -10.67 -7.80 -1.68
CA PRO A 148 -11.77 -7.42 -2.56
C PRO A 148 -12.57 -8.65 -3.02
N PRO A 149 -13.88 -8.50 -3.33
CA PRO A 149 -14.64 -9.52 -4.03
C PRO A 149 -13.97 -9.92 -5.36
N GLU A 150 -14.12 -11.17 -5.80
CA GLU A 150 -13.46 -11.68 -7.03
C GLU A 150 -13.75 -10.85 -8.28
N ASN A 151 -14.96 -10.26 -8.36
CA ASN A 151 -15.40 -9.42 -9.48
C ASN A 151 -15.23 -7.92 -9.22
N SER A 152 -14.44 -7.53 -8.22
CA SER A 152 -14.18 -6.11 -7.96
C SER A 152 -13.43 -5.49 -9.15
N PRO A 153 -13.97 -4.40 -9.74
CA PRO A 153 -13.26 -3.69 -10.81
C PRO A 153 -12.11 -2.84 -10.26
N VAL A 154 -12.11 -2.49 -8.97
CA VAL A 154 -11.06 -1.68 -8.34
C VAL A 154 -9.77 -2.48 -8.25
N VAL A 155 -8.72 -1.91 -8.84
CA VAL A 155 -7.38 -2.52 -8.90
C VAL A 155 -6.39 -1.83 -7.98
N GLN A 156 -6.53 -0.53 -7.75
CA GLN A 156 -5.58 0.26 -7.00
C GLN A 156 -6.22 1.53 -6.44
N LEU A 157 -5.68 2.04 -5.34
CA LEU A 157 -5.99 3.37 -4.82
C LEU A 157 -4.84 4.31 -5.16
N LEU A 158 -5.18 5.48 -5.71
CA LEU A 158 -4.27 6.57 -6.00
C LEU A 158 -4.39 7.61 -4.88
N THR A 159 -3.39 7.71 -4.00
CA THR A 159 -3.35 8.68 -2.87
C THR A 159 -2.46 9.89 -3.20
N GLY A 160 -2.41 10.90 -2.32
CA GLY A 160 -1.54 12.07 -2.53
C GLY A 160 -2.02 13.00 -3.66
N ILE A 161 -3.34 13.11 -3.82
CA ILE A 161 -3.97 13.98 -4.81
C ILE A 161 -4.31 15.30 -4.12
N ASP A 162 -3.68 16.39 -4.57
CA ASP A 162 -4.03 17.74 -4.14
C ASP A 162 -5.22 18.29 -4.93
N ASP A 163 -6.10 19.03 -4.25
CA ASP A 163 -7.32 19.62 -4.80
C ASP A 163 -7.07 20.79 -5.78
N HIS A 164 -5.80 21.15 -6.05
CA HIS A 164 -5.41 22.41 -6.71
C HIS A 164 -4.87 22.29 -8.14
N ALA A 165 -5.10 21.18 -8.85
CA ALA A 165 -4.59 21.02 -10.22
C ALA A 165 -5.41 21.73 -11.32
N ASP A 166 -6.51 22.42 -10.98
CA ASP A 166 -7.43 23.03 -11.97
C ASP A 166 -7.55 24.57 -11.90
N ASP A 167 -6.54 25.27 -11.35
CA ASP A 167 -6.36 26.70 -11.65
C ASP A 167 -5.30 26.84 -12.77
N GLU A 168 -5.63 26.37 -13.98
CA GLU A 168 -5.01 26.87 -15.21
C GLU A 168 -5.47 28.32 -15.43
N ASP A 169 -4.88 29.27 -14.71
CA ASP A 169 -4.71 30.66 -15.14
C ASP A 169 -3.86 31.42 -14.11
N GLU A 170 -2.53 31.32 -14.23
CA GLU A 170 -1.69 32.51 -14.14
C GLU A 170 -0.31 32.19 -14.72
N THR A 171 -0.03 32.82 -15.86
CA THR A 171 1.31 33.03 -16.40
C THR A 171 2.28 33.45 -15.31
N SER A 172 3.13 32.53 -14.86
CA SER A 172 4.38 32.90 -14.21
C SER A 172 5.52 32.34 -15.03
N ASP A 173 6.17 33.23 -15.78
CA ASP A 173 7.49 33.03 -16.39
C ASP A 173 8.51 32.76 -15.26
N TYR A 174 8.52 31.55 -14.72
CA TYR A 174 9.67 31.06 -13.96
C TYR A 174 10.58 30.36 -14.95
N GLU A 175 11.74 30.97 -15.16
CA GLU A 175 12.84 30.34 -15.86
C GLU A 175 13.11 28.97 -15.25
N GLU A 176 13.36 28.02 -16.14
CA GLU A 176 13.70 26.62 -15.91
C GLU A 176 15.00 26.54 -15.09
N ASP A 177 14.91 26.80 -13.79
CA ASP A 177 15.93 26.40 -12.84
C ASP A 177 15.76 24.89 -12.59
N ASP A 178 16.58 24.12 -13.30
CA ASP A 178 16.97 22.75 -12.98
C ASP A 178 17.07 22.59 -11.44
N TYR A 179 16.53 21.48 -10.91
CA TYR A 179 16.33 21.15 -9.48
C TYR A 179 14.99 21.57 -8.85
N CYS A 180 13.87 21.22 -9.48
CA CYS A 180 12.68 20.90 -8.69
C CYS A 180 12.99 19.62 -7.88
N GLU A 181 13.31 19.76 -6.59
CA GLU A 181 13.08 18.65 -5.66
C GLU A 181 11.58 18.36 -5.76
N GLU A 182 11.20 17.26 -6.42
CA GLU A 182 9.86 16.71 -6.29
C GLU A 182 9.63 16.56 -4.78
N ASP A 183 8.79 17.41 -4.20
CA ASP A 183 8.34 17.28 -2.82
C ASP A 183 7.70 15.89 -2.73
N ASP A 184 8.49 14.93 -2.27
CA ASP A 184 8.09 13.54 -2.18
C ASP A 184 7.05 13.47 -1.05
N TYR A 185 5.77 13.59 -1.41
CA TYR A 185 4.59 13.44 -0.55
C TYR A 185 4.43 11.99 -0.05
N SER A 186 5.54 11.32 0.24
CA SER A 186 5.57 9.93 0.61
C SER A 186 5.34 9.80 2.13
N ASN A 187 4.25 9.13 2.48
CA ASN A 187 3.83 8.98 3.87
C ASN A 187 4.75 7.96 4.58
N ARG A 188 5.55 8.43 5.53
CA ARG A 188 6.43 7.58 6.34
C ARG A 188 5.62 6.65 7.24
N ILE A 189 5.87 5.35 7.15
CA ILE A 189 5.29 4.31 8.00
C ILE A 189 6.34 3.43 8.68
N THR A 190 5.91 2.77 9.75
CA THR A 190 6.66 1.75 10.49
C THR A 190 5.82 0.49 10.67
N ASP A 191 6.40 -0.56 11.24
CA ASP A 191 5.68 -1.79 11.58
C ASP A 191 4.51 -1.55 12.55
N LYS A 192 4.56 -0.50 13.36
CA LYS A 192 3.45 -0.09 14.24
C LYS A 192 2.23 0.41 13.47
N ASP A 193 2.43 0.87 12.23
CA ASP A 193 1.39 1.47 11.41
C ASP A 193 0.59 0.43 10.63
N VAL A 194 1.09 -0.82 10.56
CA VAL A 194 0.47 -1.89 9.77
C VAL A 194 -0.46 -2.81 10.58
N TRP A 195 -1.39 -3.41 9.83
CA TRP A 195 -2.52 -4.17 10.33
C TRP A 195 -2.69 -5.48 9.56
N ILE A 196 -3.27 -6.46 10.23
CA ILE A 196 -3.63 -7.77 9.66
C ILE A 196 -5.08 -8.10 10.00
N THR A 197 -5.75 -8.81 9.09
CA THR A 197 -7.14 -9.24 9.29
C THR A 197 -7.21 -10.49 10.17
N GLY A 198 -8.29 -10.65 10.91
CA GLY A 198 -8.57 -11.90 11.64
C GLY A 198 -8.78 -13.09 10.69
N HIS A 199 -9.16 -12.84 9.44
CA HIS A 199 -9.23 -13.86 8.39
C HIS A 199 -7.84 -14.40 8.05
N ASP A 200 -6.85 -13.53 7.84
CA ASP A 200 -5.48 -13.95 7.58
C ASP A 200 -4.85 -14.64 8.79
N VAL A 201 -5.11 -14.16 10.01
CA VAL A 201 -4.69 -14.86 11.23
C VAL A 201 -5.29 -16.28 11.31
N ARG A 202 -6.56 -16.46 10.92
CA ARG A 202 -7.17 -17.80 10.86
C ARG A 202 -6.45 -18.71 9.88
N ARG A 203 -6.17 -18.21 8.67
CA ARG A 203 -5.44 -18.96 7.64
C ARG A 203 -4.05 -19.41 8.12
N LEU A 204 -3.35 -18.57 8.89
CA LEU A 204 -2.06 -18.92 9.48
C LEU A 204 -2.19 -20.07 10.50
N LEU A 205 -3.19 -20.00 11.40
CA LEU A 205 -3.45 -21.05 12.39
C LEU A 205 -3.82 -22.39 11.73
N ASP A 206 -4.60 -22.34 10.66
CA ASP A 206 -5.02 -23.54 9.91
C ASP A 206 -3.84 -24.26 9.23
N CYS A 207 -2.70 -23.58 9.07
CA CYS A 207 -1.47 -24.13 8.49
C CYS A 207 -0.53 -24.77 9.53
N ASP A 208 -0.86 -24.75 10.83
CA ASP A 208 -0.06 -25.36 11.92
C ASP A 208 1.44 -25.02 11.88
N GLY A 209 1.78 -23.80 11.45
CA GLY A 209 3.15 -23.30 11.35
C GLY A 209 3.91 -23.67 10.04
N ASP A 210 3.34 -24.49 9.16
CA ASP A 210 3.91 -24.76 7.83
C ASP A 210 3.38 -23.76 6.78
N TYR A 211 3.80 -22.49 6.94
CA TYR A 211 3.38 -21.40 6.05
C TYR A 211 3.94 -21.53 4.63
N PHE A 212 4.86 -22.46 4.37
CA PHE A 212 5.39 -22.70 3.03
C PHE A 212 4.31 -23.25 2.09
N LYS A 213 3.41 -24.09 2.61
CA LYS A 213 2.32 -24.71 1.85
C LYS A 213 1.07 -23.83 1.72
N MET A 214 1.08 -22.67 2.36
CA MET A 214 -0.04 -21.75 2.33
C MET A 214 -0.20 -21.17 0.92
N ALA A 215 -1.41 -21.30 0.37
CA ALA A 215 -1.73 -20.73 -0.92
C ALA A 215 -1.59 -19.21 -0.87
N SER A 216 -0.99 -18.64 -1.92
CA SER A 216 -0.95 -17.19 -2.12
C SER A 216 -2.37 -16.63 -2.29
N LEU A 217 -2.54 -15.37 -1.93
CA LEU A 217 -3.74 -14.61 -2.28
C LEU A 217 -3.82 -14.45 -3.80
N ASN A 218 -5.04 -14.18 -4.30
CA ASN A 218 -5.27 -13.86 -5.70
C ASN A 218 -4.28 -12.80 -6.17
N GLU A 219 -3.70 -13.02 -7.35
CA GLU A 219 -2.74 -12.09 -7.94
C GLU A 219 -3.40 -10.72 -8.13
N ILE A 220 -2.77 -9.70 -7.56
CA ILE A 220 -3.13 -8.32 -7.84
C ILE A 220 -2.53 -7.99 -9.20
N LYS A 221 -3.36 -7.53 -10.14
CA LYS A 221 -2.89 -7.02 -11.42
C LYS A 221 -2.09 -5.75 -11.17
N ASN A 222 -0.76 -5.86 -11.11
CA ASN A 222 0.13 -4.70 -11.09
C ASN A 222 0.05 -4.00 -12.45
N ILE A 223 -0.50 -2.78 -12.46
CA ILE A 223 -0.74 -2.02 -13.71
C ILE A 223 0.45 -1.15 -14.11
N GLN A 224 1.46 -0.97 -13.26
CA GLN A 224 2.70 -0.31 -13.66
C GLN A 224 3.64 -1.29 -14.38
N PRO A 225 3.94 -1.10 -15.67
CA PRO A 225 4.93 -1.88 -16.39
C PRO A 225 6.31 -1.25 -16.12
N GLY A 226 7.04 -1.72 -15.10
CA GLY A 226 8.38 -1.18 -14.87
C GLY A 226 9.18 -1.77 -13.73
N LEU A 227 8.54 -2.26 -12.67
CA LEU A 227 9.26 -2.95 -11.60
C LEU A 227 9.28 -4.45 -11.90
N LYS A 228 10.32 -4.86 -12.64
CA LYS A 228 10.76 -6.27 -12.67
C LYS A 228 10.70 -6.82 -11.26
N GLU A 229 10.13 -8.01 -11.10
CA GLU A 229 10.32 -8.85 -9.92
C GLU A 229 11.79 -8.73 -9.48
N ILE A 230 12.02 -8.08 -8.34
CA ILE A 230 13.37 -7.96 -7.81
C ILE A 230 13.77 -9.36 -7.42
N HIS A 231 14.56 -10.00 -8.28
CA HIS A 231 15.05 -11.35 -8.07
C HIS A 231 15.69 -11.42 -6.67
N PRO A 232 15.32 -12.41 -5.82
CA PRO A 232 15.88 -12.58 -4.48
C PRO A 232 17.42 -12.74 -4.46
N VAL A 233 18.02 -12.99 -5.62
CA VAL A 233 19.47 -13.05 -5.85
C VAL A 233 20.13 -11.67 -5.70
N ILE A 234 19.47 -10.57 -6.07
CA ILE A 234 20.04 -9.22 -6.00
C ILE A 234 20.15 -8.76 -4.53
N ASN A 235 19.13 -9.02 -3.70
CA ASN A 235 19.16 -8.71 -2.26
C ASN A 235 20.25 -9.52 -1.53
N ARG A 236 20.50 -10.77 -1.94
CA ARG A 236 21.61 -11.57 -1.40
C ARG A 236 22.98 -10.98 -1.78
N HIS A 237 23.12 -10.46 -3.00
CA HIS A 237 24.35 -9.80 -3.42
C HIS A 237 24.57 -8.44 -2.75
N ALA A 238 23.51 -7.66 -2.52
CA ALA A 238 23.59 -6.39 -1.81
C ALA A 238 24.02 -6.61 -0.34
N LYS A 239 23.38 -7.56 0.35
CA LYS A 239 23.74 -7.93 1.73
C LYS A 239 25.17 -8.47 1.85
N ASN A 240 25.59 -9.34 0.94
CA ASN A 240 26.97 -9.83 0.92
C ASN A 240 27.99 -8.70 0.67
N ARG A 241 27.65 -7.70 -0.17
CA ARG A 241 28.51 -6.52 -0.40
C ARG A 241 28.62 -5.66 0.85
N GLU A 242 27.52 -5.46 1.57
CA GLU A 242 27.49 -4.71 2.82
C GLU A 242 28.33 -5.40 3.92
N GLU A 243 28.18 -6.71 4.09
CA GLU A 243 28.99 -7.49 5.05
C GLU A 243 30.49 -7.43 4.72
N ILE A 244 30.87 -7.49 3.44
CA ILE A 244 32.25 -7.33 2.98
C ILE A 244 32.77 -5.91 3.26
N LEU A 245 31.96 -4.88 3.02
CA LEU A 245 32.31 -3.48 3.29
C LEU A 245 32.52 -3.23 4.78
N ILE A 246 31.62 -3.72 5.63
CA ILE A 246 31.74 -3.62 7.09
C ILE A 246 33.00 -4.34 7.58
N ALA A 247 33.27 -5.54 7.06
CA ALA A 247 34.48 -6.29 7.39
C ALA A 247 35.76 -5.55 6.95
N ALA A 248 35.75 -4.96 5.75
CA ALA A 248 36.89 -4.18 5.23
C ALA A 248 37.14 -2.90 6.03
N ILE A 249 36.08 -2.19 6.45
CA ILE A 249 36.18 -1.00 7.31
C ILE A 249 36.76 -1.38 8.66
N ARG A 250 36.21 -2.41 9.33
CA ARG A 250 36.76 -2.91 10.61
C ARG A 250 38.21 -3.33 10.49
N PHE A 251 38.58 -4.04 9.42
CA PHE A 251 39.96 -4.44 9.18
C PHE A 251 40.88 -3.23 9.02
N LYS A 252 40.44 -2.18 8.33
CA LYS A 252 41.19 -0.92 8.19
C LYS A 252 41.37 -0.19 9.52
N GLU A 253 40.34 -0.20 10.38
CA GLU A 253 40.38 0.42 11.71
C GLU A 253 41.25 -0.36 12.70
N GLU A 254 41.23 -1.68 12.64
CA GLU A 254 41.98 -2.57 13.54
C GLU A 254 43.44 -2.76 13.10
N GLN A 255 43.76 -2.61 11.81
CA GLN A 255 45.09 -2.79 11.24
C GLN A 255 45.62 -1.53 10.50
N PRO A 256 45.68 -0.36 11.15
CA PRO A 256 46.13 0.88 10.50
C PRO A 256 47.57 0.78 9.99
N ASN A 257 48.41 -0.05 10.62
CA ASN A 257 49.82 -0.25 10.25
C ASN A 257 50.02 -0.95 8.90
N VAL A 258 49.01 -1.67 8.39
CA VAL A 258 49.05 -2.34 7.07
C VAL A 258 48.81 -1.33 5.95
N PHE A 259 47.99 -0.30 6.21
CA PHE A 259 47.60 0.71 5.21
C PHE A 259 48.44 1.99 5.29
N PHE A 260 48.91 2.37 6.47
CA PHE A 260 49.81 3.51 6.67
C PHE A 260 51.27 3.05 6.76
N ARG A 261 51.81 2.53 5.65
CA ARG A 261 53.25 2.34 5.52
C ARG A 261 53.89 3.73 5.32
N LYS A 262 54.50 4.28 6.37
CA LYS A 262 55.39 5.45 6.22
C LYS A 262 56.53 5.06 5.28
N LEU A 263 56.58 5.72 4.11
CA LEU A 263 57.78 5.80 3.30
C LEU A 263 58.82 6.59 4.11
N TYR A 264 59.85 5.88 4.58
CA TYR A 264 61.14 6.48 4.91
C TYR A 264 61.98 6.56 3.64
#